data_AF-A0A124ITR5-F1
#
_entry.id   AF-A0A124ITR5-F1
#
_cell.length_a   1.000
_cell.length_b   1.000
_cell.length_c   1.000
_cell.angle_alpha   90.00
_cell.angle_beta   90.00
_cell.angle_gamma   90.00
#
_symmetry.space_group_name_H-M   'P 1'
#
loop_
_entity.id
_entity.type
_entity.pdbx_description
1 polymer ?
#
loop_
_entity_poly.entity_id
_entity_poly.type
_entity_poly.pdbx_seq_one_letter_code
_entity_poly.pdbx_strand_id
1 'polypeptide(L)' 'MSFVKRVVGEIERQEALADCEIRDFEAFSSLVPPSLQATILEAIRAGSVPPSLQPLFRRLRDAGVLVCL' A
#
# COMPACT_ATOMS: atom_id res chain seq x y z
N MET A 1 -39.87 6.88 11.30
CA MET A 1 -38.97 7.85 10.65
C MET A 1 -37.59 7.69 11.30
N SER A 2 -36.83 6.66 10.89
CA SER A 2 -35.66 6.75 9.99
C SER A 2 -34.53 7.67 10.46
N PHE A 3 -33.57 7.10 11.20
CA PHE A 3 -32.18 7.60 11.29
C PHE A 3 -31.21 6.50 10.84
N VAL A 4 -31.48 5.96 9.65
CA VAL A 4 -30.52 5.15 8.89
C VAL A 4 -29.55 6.11 8.21
N LYS A 5 -28.41 6.39 8.84
CA LYS A 5 -27.14 6.80 8.18
C LYS A 5 -26.16 7.30 9.24
N ARG A 6 -25.31 6.39 9.74
CA ARG A 6 -23.88 6.68 9.97
C ARG A 6 -23.12 5.37 10.19
N VAL A 7 -23.30 4.46 9.25
CA VAL A 7 -22.41 3.31 9.02
C VAL A 7 -21.39 3.76 7.96
N VAL A 8 -20.48 4.67 8.29
CA VAL A 8 -19.24 4.96 7.51
C VAL A 8 -18.27 5.68 8.44
N GLY A 9 -17.75 4.97 9.45
CA GLY A 9 -16.75 5.48 10.41
C GLY A 9 -15.35 4.90 10.19
N GLU A 10 -15.19 4.01 9.22
CA GLU A 10 -13.89 3.56 8.73
C GLU A 10 -13.58 4.34 7.45
N ILE A 11 -13.23 5.62 7.62
CA ILE A 11 -12.31 6.22 6.66
C ILE A 11 -10.95 5.62 7.03
N GLU A 12 -10.75 4.39 6.60
CA GLU A 12 -9.44 3.77 6.48
C GLU A 12 -8.57 4.80 5.76
N ARG A 13 -7.65 5.41 6.50
CA ARG A 13 -6.70 6.41 5.98
C ARG A 13 -5.82 5.70 4.97
N GLN A 14 -6.28 5.48 3.75
CA GLN A 14 -5.44 5.05 2.64
C GLN A 14 -4.38 6.13 2.47
N GLU A 15 -3.15 5.80 2.82
CA GLU A 15 -2.01 6.69 2.66
C GLU A 15 -1.78 6.81 1.15
N ALA A 16 -1.86 8.03 0.63
CA ALA A 16 -1.65 8.29 -0.79
C ALA A 16 -0.20 7.98 -1.14
N LEU A 17 0.00 7.13 -2.16
CA LEU A 17 1.27 6.92 -2.83
C LEU A 17 1.23 7.77 -4.09
N ALA A 18 1.50 9.07 -3.97
CA ALA A 18 1.86 9.82 -5.16
C ALA A 18 3.24 9.30 -5.62
N ASP A 19 3.34 8.90 -6.87
CA ASP A 19 4.60 8.66 -7.57
C ASP A 19 5.57 7.69 -6.88
N CYS A 20 5.08 6.51 -6.49
CA CYS A 20 5.93 5.46 -5.94
C CYS A 20 6.30 4.39 -6.98
N GLU A 21 7.53 3.88 -6.92
CA GLU A 21 8.03 2.82 -7.79
C GLU A 21 8.95 1.85 -7.04
N ILE A 22 9.07 0.63 -7.58
CA ILE A 22 10.01 -0.37 -7.07
C ILE A 22 11.36 -0.13 -7.74
N ARG A 23 12.37 0.21 -6.93
CA ARG A 23 13.74 0.47 -7.40
C ARG A 23 14.57 -0.80 -7.48
N ASP A 24 14.30 -1.77 -6.60
CA ASP A 24 15.02 -3.04 -6.52
C ASP A 24 14.04 -4.22 -6.57
N PHE A 25 13.83 -4.76 -7.78
CA PHE A 25 12.93 -5.90 -8.00
C PHE A 25 13.46 -7.20 -7.39
N GLU A 26 14.78 -7.35 -7.25
CA GLU A 26 15.38 -8.54 -6.66
C GLU A 26 15.11 -8.57 -5.16
N ALA A 27 15.41 -7.47 -4.46
CA ALA A 27 15.09 -7.30 -3.05
C ALA A 27 13.59 -7.36 -2.78
N PHE A 28 12.76 -6.76 -3.66
CA PHE A 28 11.30 -6.87 -3.56
C PHE A 28 10.85 -8.34 -3.60
N SER A 29 11.32 -9.10 -4.58
CA SER A 29 10.94 -10.51 -4.73
C SER A 29 11.38 -11.40 -3.56
N SER A 30 12.49 -11.03 -2.91
CA SER A 30 13.04 -11.73 -1.73
C SER A 30 12.27 -11.39 -0.44
N LEU A 31 11.92 -10.12 -0.25
CA LEU A 31 11.27 -9.62 0.96
C LEU A 31 9.75 -9.81 0.97
N VAL A 32 9.14 -9.93 -0.20
CA VAL A 32 7.69 -9.99 -0.37
C VAL A 32 7.25 -11.37 -0.84
N PRO A 33 6.35 -12.05 -0.10
CA PRO A 33 5.76 -13.30 -0.53
C PRO A 33 5.12 -13.19 -1.92
N PRO A 34 5.27 -14.19 -2.82
CA PRO A 34 4.70 -14.15 -4.17
C PRO A 34 3.20 -13.85 -4.21
N SER A 35 2.46 -14.30 -3.20
CA SER A 35 1.02 -14.04 -3.05
C SER A 35 0.66 -12.57 -2.82
N LEU A 36 1.59 -11.76 -2.32
CA LEU A 36 1.38 -10.34 -2.01
C LEU A 36 2.00 -9.41 -3.06
N GLN A 37 2.91 -9.91 -3.90
CA GLN A 37 3.60 -9.10 -4.91
C GLN A 37 2.61 -8.42 -5.86
N ALA A 38 1.64 -9.17 -6.38
CA ALA A 38 0.60 -8.62 -7.26
C ALA A 38 -0.22 -7.52 -6.56
N THR A 39 -0.61 -7.74 -5.30
CA THR A 39 -1.39 -6.76 -4.53
C THR A 39 -0.62 -5.47 -4.29
N ILE A 40 0.68 -5.55 -4.03
CA ILE A 40 1.53 -4.37 -3.82
C ILE A 40 1.70 -3.59 -5.13
N LEU A 41 1.92 -4.28 -6.24
CA LEU A 41 2.02 -3.64 -7.56
C LEU A 41 0.72 -2.91 -7.93
N GLU A 42 -0.44 -3.53 -7.66
CA GLU A 42 -1.74 -2.88 -7.87
C GLU A 42 -1.95 -1.68 -6.95
N ALA A 43 -1.55 -1.77 -5.68
CA ALA A 43 -1.61 -0.63 -4.75
C ALA A 43 -0.73 0.55 -5.20
N ILE A 44 0.45 0.26 -5.74
CA ILE A 44 1.35 1.27 -6.34
C ILE A 44 0.68 1.92 -7.55
N ARG A 45 0.16 1.12 -8.50
CA ARG A 45 -0.55 1.64 -9.68
C ARG A 45 -1.78 2.46 -9.33
N ALA A 46 -2.52 2.05 -8.29
CA ALA A 46 -3.69 2.75 -7.79
C ALA A 46 -3.34 4.03 -7.03
N GLY A 47 -2.07 4.26 -6.71
CA GLY A 47 -1.62 5.40 -5.91
C GLY A 47 -2.15 5.38 -4.47
N SER A 48 -2.54 4.22 -3.95
CA SER A 48 -3.14 4.10 -2.61
C SER A 48 -2.77 2.79 -1.93
N VAL A 49 -2.39 2.86 -0.64
CA VAL A 49 -2.05 1.66 0.15
C VAL A 49 -3.22 1.22 1.01
N PRO A 50 -3.66 -0.05 0.91
CA PRO A 50 -4.59 -0.63 1.88
C PRO A 50 -4.00 -0.55 3.29
N PRO A 51 -4.77 -0.23 4.35
CA PRO A 51 -4.21 -0.08 5.70
C PRO A 51 -3.46 -1.30 6.22
N SER A 52 -3.90 -2.50 5.83
CA SER A 52 -3.22 -3.75 6.13
C SER A 52 -1.80 -3.85 5.54
N LEU A 53 -1.53 -3.14 4.43
CA LEU A 53 -0.24 -3.15 3.73
C LEU A 53 0.65 -1.95 4.07
N GLN A 54 0.15 -0.92 4.74
CA GLN A 54 0.94 0.24 5.18
C GLN A 54 2.24 -0.13 5.91
N PRO A 55 2.25 -1.05 6.90
CA PRO A 55 3.49 -1.41 7.58
C PRO A 55 4.51 -2.06 6.64
N LEU A 56 4.04 -2.80 5.63
CA LEU A 56 4.91 -3.40 4.62
C LEU A 56 5.52 -2.33 3.71
N PHE A 57 4.70 -1.40 3.21
CA PHE A 57 5.16 -0.29 2.38
C PHE A 57 6.19 0.60 3.09
N ARG A 58 6.01 0.84 4.39
CA ARG A 58 7.02 1.56 5.20
C ARG A 58 8.35 0.82 5.24
N ARG A 59 8.32 -0.49 5.53
CA ARG A 59 9.55 -1.31 5.55
C ARG A 59 10.25 -1.35 4.20
N LEU A 60 9.50 -1.45 3.10
CA LEU A 60 10.06 -1.42 1.74
C LEU A 60 10.71 -0.07 1.44
N ARG A 61 10.14 1.03 1.93
CA ARG A 61 10.72 2.38 1.80
C ARG A 61 11.98 2.55 2.63
N ASP A 62 11.95 2.10 3.89
CA ASP A 62 13.10 2.14 4.80
C ASP A 62 14.26 1.29 4.27
N ALA A 63 13.96 0.17 3.61
CA ALA A 63 14.93 -0.68 2.93
C ALA A 63 15.42 -0.13 1.59
N GLY A 64 14.86 0.98 1.10
CA GLY A 64 15.21 1.57 -0.21
C GLY A 64 14.69 0.79 -1.43
N VAL A 65 13.81 -0.19 -1.21
CA VAL A 65 13.20 -1.02 -2.26
C VAL A 65 12.07 -0.28 -2.97
N LEU A 66 11.29 0.49 -2.22
CA LEU A 66 10.25 1.36 -2.72
C LEU A 66 10.70 2.82 -2.59
N VAL A 67 10.61 3.58 -3.68
CA VAL A 67 10.87 5.03 -3.69
C VAL A 67 9.58 5.74 -4.02
N CYS A 68 9.30 6.86 -3.35
CA CYS A 68 8.17 7.74 -3.59
C CYS A 68 8.69 9.17 -3.75
N LEU A 69 8.22 9.91 -4.75
CA LEU A 69 8.60 11.32 -4.99
C LEU A 69 7.84 12.31 -4.10
#